data_AF-A0A8T1DKK5-F1
#
_entry.id   AF-A0A8T1DKK5-F1
#
_cell.length_a   1.000
_cell.length_b   1.000
_cell.length_c   1.000
_cell.angle_alpha   90.00
_cell.angle_beta   90.00
_cell.angle_gamma   90.00
#
_symmetry.space_group_name_H-M   'P 1'
#
loop_
_entity.id
_entity.type
_entity.pdbx_description
1 polymer ?
#
loop_
_entity_poly.entity_id
_entity_poly.type
_entity_poly.pdbx_seq_one_letter_code
_entity_poly.pdbx_strand_id
1 'polypeptide(L)' 'MDCITTATEHRVCNSEKKRQSIVRFNGANGDTIVEPLPAFVTPENPPCYAKMTQREHITHQIELAEQLLQKTKAAAHA' A
#
# COMPACT_ATOMS: atom_id res chain seq x y z
N MET A 1 -12.00 -12.33 -3.06
CA MET A 1 -10.88 -13.27 -3.25
C MET A 1 -9.85 -12.79 -2.27
N ASP A 2 -9.81 -13.46 -1.14
CA ASP A 2 -9.30 -12.84 0.08
C ASP A 2 -7.88 -13.35 0.25
N CYS A 3 -6.92 -12.42 0.24
CA CYS A 3 -5.55 -12.73 0.57
C CYS A 3 -5.47 -13.18 2.03
N ILE A 4 -4.48 -14.02 2.34
CA ILE A 4 -4.30 -14.57 3.69
C ILE A 4 -4.14 -13.47 4.75
N THR A 5 -3.53 -12.35 4.37
CA THR A 5 -3.42 -11.16 5.20
C THR A 5 -4.03 -9.96 4.50
N THR A 6 -4.51 -9.00 5.29
CA THR A 6 -5.10 -7.75 4.81
C THR A 6 -4.26 -6.56 5.27
N ALA A 7 -4.05 -5.60 4.37
CA ALA A 7 -3.46 -4.31 4.73
C ALA A 7 -4.53 -3.44 5.40
N THR A 8 -4.32 -3.04 6.65
CA THR A 8 -5.29 -2.21 7.38
C THR A 8 -5.28 -0.77 6.87
N GLU A 9 -6.38 -0.37 6.23
CA GLU A 9 -6.63 1.05 5.92
C GLU A 9 -6.74 1.86 7.21
N HIS A 10 -6.08 3.02 7.24
CA HIS A 10 -6.10 3.89 8.41
C HIS A 10 -5.89 5.35 8.01
N ARG A 11 -6.36 6.26 8.86
CA ARG A 11 -6.19 7.70 8.68
C ARG A 11 -5.85 8.40 10.00
N VAL A 12 -5.27 9.58 9.91
CA VAL A 12 -5.02 10.45 11.06
C VAL A 12 -5.97 11.66 10.97
N CYS A 13 -6.72 11.91 12.04
CA CYS A 13 -7.53 13.12 12.19
C CYS A 13 -6.73 14.17 12.96
N ASN A 14 -6.78 15.41 12.50
CA ASN A 14 -6.20 16.54 13.22
C ASN A 14 -7.07 16.90 14.45
N SER A 15 -6.41 17.45 15.47
CA SER A 15 -7.07 18.01 16.66
C SER A 15 -6.38 19.32 17.05
N GLU A 16 -6.97 20.10 17.96
CA GLU A 16 -6.34 21.32 18.48
C GLU A 16 -5.03 21.07 19.22
N LYS A 17 -4.82 19.84 19.71
CA LYS A 17 -3.60 19.45 20.42
C LYS A 17 -2.50 19.07 19.43
N LYS A 18 -1.27 19.49 19.75
CA LYS A 18 -0.07 19.06 19.03
C LYS A 18 0.07 17.53 19.10
N ARG A 19 0.14 16.88 17.94
CA ARG A 19 0.39 15.45 17.79
C ARG A 19 1.82 15.21 17.33
N GLN A 20 2.51 14.27 17.97
CA GLN A 20 3.81 13.76 17.53
C GLN A 20 3.71 12.24 17.39
N SER A 21 4.27 11.70 16.31
CA SER A 21 4.35 10.26 16.08
C SER A 21 5.70 9.90 15.51
N ILE A 22 6.25 8.78 16.00
CA ILE A 22 7.46 8.16 15.48
C ILE A 22 7.04 6.83 14.87
N VAL A 23 7.50 6.54 13.66
CA VAL A 23 7.13 5.33 12.92
C VAL A 23 8.37 4.55 12.50
N ARG A 24 8.23 3.22 12.49
CA ARG A 24 9.19 2.29 11.89
C ARG A 24 8.45 1.40 10.92
N PHE A 25 8.82 1.47 9.65
CA PHE A 25 8.33 0.57 8.62
C PHE A 25 9.38 -0.53 8.38
N ASN A 26 8.95 -1.79 8.40
CA ASN A 26 9.76 -2.91 7.95
C ASN A 26 9.57 -3.06 6.44
N GLY A 27 10.46 -2.47 5.65
CA GLY A 27 10.47 -2.62 4.20
C GLY A 27 11.45 -3.70 3.74
N ALA A 28 11.21 -4.24 2.54
CA ALA A 28 12.21 -4.98 1.79
C ALA A 28 13.17 -4.01 1.07
N ASN A 29 14.31 -4.52 0.59
CA ASN A 29 15.19 -3.74 -0.30
C ASN A 29 14.47 -3.42 -1.61
N GLY A 30 14.82 -2.31 -2.26
CA GLY A 30 14.14 -1.86 -3.48
C GLY A 30 14.12 -2.90 -4.60
N ASP A 31 15.22 -3.63 -4.77
CA ASP A 31 15.38 -4.64 -5.82
C ASP A 31 14.83 -6.01 -5.41
N THR A 32 14.33 -6.16 -4.18
CA THR A 32 13.70 -7.41 -3.74
C THR A 32 12.44 -7.65 -4.55
N ILE A 33 12.36 -8.83 -5.18
CA ILE A 33 11.14 -9.33 -5.82
C ILE A 33 10.16 -9.69 -4.70
N VAL A 34 8.97 -9.12 -4.78
CA VAL A 34 7.81 -9.41 -3.93
C VAL A 34 6.82 -10.19 -4.77
N GLU A 35 6.46 -11.38 -4.30
CA GLU A 35 5.49 -12.26 -4.92
C GLU A 35 4.79 -13.11 -3.85
N PRO A 36 3.61 -13.70 -4.14
CA PRO A 36 2.97 -14.64 -3.24
C PRO A 36 3.93 -15.78 -2.87
N LEU A 37 4.16 -15.98 -1.58
CA LEU A 37 5.01 -17.05 -1.09
C LEU A 37 4.46 -18.43 -1.53
N PRO A 38 5.26 -19.30 -2.16
CA PRO A 38 4.78 -20.56 -2.74
C PRO A 38 4.05 -21.48 -1.75
N ALA A 39 4.46 -21.48 -0.49
CA ALA A 39 3.84 -22.26 0.58
C ALA A 39 2.35 -21.91 0.83
N PHE A 40 1.89 -20.78 0.29
CA PHE A 40 0.53 -20.27 0.46
C PHE A 40 -0.28 -20.27 -0.84
N VAL A 41 0.28 -20.75 -1.95
CA VAL A 41 -0.39 -20.83 -3.24
C VAL A 41 -0.89 -22.26 -3.47
N THR A 42 -2.20 -22.44 -3.56
CA THR A 42 -2.85 -23.75 -3.81
C THR A 42 -3.90 -23.62 -4.91
N PRO A 43 -4.45 -24.72 -5.46
CA PRO A 43 -5.57 -24.65 -6.40
C PRO A 43 -6.79 -23.91 -5.83
N GLU A 44 -7.04 -24.04 -4.52
CA GLU A 44 -8.13 -23.39 -3.80
C GLU A 44 -7.77 -21.95 -3.36
N ASN A 45 -6.48 -21.61 -3.30
CA ASN A 45 -5.97 -20.27 -3.02
C ASN A 45 -4.93 -19.84 -4.08
N PRO A 46 -5.37 -19.44 -5.28
CA PRO A 46 -4.48 -18.99 -6.34
C PRO A 46 -3.71 -17.73 -5.94
N PRO A 47 -2.60 -17.41 -6.64
CA PRO A 47 -1.83 -16.21 -6.37
C PRO A 47 -2.71 -14.97 -6.57
N CYS A 48 -2.87 -14.17 -5.51
CA CYS A 48 -3.72 -12.98 -5.54
C CYS A 48 -3.03 -11.76 -6.18
N TYR A 49 -1.71 -11.78 -6.29
CA TYR A 49 -0.90 -10.67 -6.80
C TYR A 49 0.15 -11.17 -7.78
N ALA A 50 0.45 -10.35 -8.79
CA ALA A 50 1.56 -10.58 -9.69
C ALA A 50 2.90 -10.24 -9.01
N LYS A 51 3.98 -10.88 -9.47
CA LYS A 51 5.34 -10.56 -9.03
C LYS A 51 5.73 -9.14 -9.46
N MET A 52 6.43 -8.42 -8.59
CA MET A 52 7.06 -7.14 -8.90
C MET A 52 8.17 -6.84 -7.90
N THR A 53 9.06 -5.90 -8.21
CA THR A 53 10.03 -5.41 -7.23
C THR A 53 9.37 -4.49 -6.19
N GLN A 54 9.95 -4.42 -4.99
CA GLN A 54 9.53 -3.47 -3.96
C GLN A 54 9.56 -2.02 -4.48
N ARG A 55 10.56 -1.67 -5.30
CA ARG A 55 10.67 -0.33 -5.88
C ARG A 55 9.53 -0.02 -6.85
N GLU A 56 9.23 -0.93 -7.77
CA GLU A 56 8.09 -0.76 -8.70
C GLU A 56 6.78 -0.57 -7.93
N HIS A 57 6.55 -1.37 -6.87
CA HIS A 57 5.36 -1.24 -6.05
C HIS A 57 5.26 0.15 -5.40
N ILE A 58 6.33 0.61 -4.75
CA ILE A 58 6.38 1.93 -4.11
C ILE A 58 6.11 3.04 -5.13
N THR A 59 6.76 2.98 -6.30
CA THR A 59 6.55 3.97 -7.37
C THR A 59 5.09 4.03 -7.80
N HIS A 60 4.47 2.88 -8.09
CA HIS A 60 3.04 2.83 -8.47
C HIS A 60 2.13 3.41 -7.37
N GLN A 61 2.40 3.12 -6.09
CA GLN A 61 1.58 3.65 -4.99
C GLN A 61 1.74 5.16 -4.81
N ILE A 62 2.94 5.71 -5.02
CA ILE A 62 3.18 7.16 -4.98
C ILE A 62 2.43 7.85 -6.12
N GLU A 63 2.57 7.35 -7.34
CA GLU A 63 1.88 7.89 -8.52
C GLU A 63 0.36 7.86 -8.36
N LEU A 64 -0.19 6.73 -7.86
CA LEU A 64 -1.62 6.62 -7.55
C LEU A 64 -2.05 7.62 -6.48
N ALA A 65 -1.27 7.77 -5.40
CA ALA A 65 -1.58 8.70 -4.32
C ALA A 65 -1.62 10.15 -4.81
N GLU A 66 -0.69 10.54 -5.70
CA GLU A 66 -0.69 11.84 -6.35
C GLU A 66 -1.94 12.04 -7.22
N GLN A 67 -2.28 11.06 -8.06
CA GLN A 67 -3.49 11.15 -8.89
C GLN A 67 -4.77 11.33 -8.04
N LEU A 68 -4.87 10.58 -6.93
CA LEU A 68 -6.00 10.67 -6.01
C LEU A 68 -6.03 12.02 -5.27
N LEU A 69 -4.88 12.56 -4.88
CA LEU A 69 -4.78 13.89 -4.29
C LEU A 69 -5.29 14.96 -5.27
N GLN A 70 -4.87 14.89 -6.53
CA GLN A 70 -5.23 15.85 -7.57
C GLN A 70 -6.74 15.81 -7.83
N LYS A 71 -7.31 14.61 -7.95
CA LYS A 71 -8.75 14.39 -8.10
C LYS A 71 -9.54 14.94 -6.90
N THR A 72 -9.05 14.73 -5.68
CA THR A 72 -9.71 15.19 -4.45
C THR A 72 -9.71 16.72 -4.36
N LYS A 73 -8.61 17.37 -4.72
CA LYS A 73 -8.53 18.84 -4.80
C LYS A 73 -9.50 19.41 -5.85
N ALA A 74 -9.56 18.81 -7.04
CA ALA A 74 -10.47 19.26 -8.09
C ALA A 74 -11.94 19.16 -7.64
N ALA A 75 -12.32 18.07 -6.97
CA ALA A 75 -13.68 17.88 -6.46
C ALA A 75 -14.05 18.85 -5.31
N ALA A 76 -13.09 19.34 -4.54
CA ALA A 76 -13.33 20.30 -3.45
C ALA A 76 -13.55 21.75 -3.95
N HIS A 77 -13.22 22.03 -5.21
CA HIS A 77 -13.35 23.35 -5.85
C HIS A 77 -14.40 23.41 -6.96
N ALA A 78 -15.16 22.31 -7.16
CA ALA A 78 -16.29 22.22 -8.08
C ALA A 78 -17.60 22.47 -7.34
#